data_AF-A0A1F3SQ91-F1
#
_entry.id   AF-A0A1F3SQ91-F1
#
_cell.length_a   1.000
_cell.length_b   1.000
_cell.length_c   1.000
_cell.angle_alpha   90.00
_cell.angle_beta   90.00
_cell.angle_gamma   90.00
#
_symmetry.space_group_name_H-M   'P 1'
#
loop_
_entity.id
_entity.type
_entity.pdbx_description
1 polymer ?
#
loop_
_entity_poly.entity_id
_entity_poly.type
_entity_poly.pdbx_seq_one_letter_code
_entity_poly.pdbx_strand_id
1 'polypeptide(L)'
;MPLFNLFYAFVVTCIFLLSAVVGADELTPAWTPSAGFKTNPQDRAVPGRTLETYYVYTDRNHRPKEIGKDLGIIYGLSWVAYPLTQPDTVRNKGSWLKYRHNFGQVVFDQDEPFWNWFVHPISGSQLFLYYRARGYSRSSALGMAFISSTLFEFTVEIYTETASVQDLYQTPILGAVLGVGIEYTSLALLNSGNPFGIFFGHLINPCTLFPFFENKIILTPTVFENKIPGLIFAGEF
;
A
#
# COMPACT_ATOMS: atom_id res chain seq x y z
N MET A 1 -9.64 -15.62 -33.68
CA MET A 1 -9.31 -14.21 -34.00
C MET A 1 -9.85 -13.14 -33.03
N PRO A 2 -10.92 -13.31 -32.22
CA PRO A 2 -11.34 -12.25 -31.28
C PRO A 2 -10.48 -12.15 -30.00
N LEU A 3 -9.87 -13.25 -29.57
CA LEU A 3 -9.01 -13.31 -28.37
C LEU A 3 -7.74 -12.45 -28.47
N PHE A 4 -7.15 -12.32 -29.67
CA PHE A 4 -5.93 -11.53 -29.87
C PHE A 4 -6.20 -10.01 -29.79
N ASN A 5 -7.34 -9.56 -30.31
CA ASN A 5 -7.74 -8.15 -30.23
C ASN A 5 -8.18 -7.76 -28.82
N LEU A 6 -8.80 -8.68 -28.06
CA LEU A 6 -9.13 -8.46 -26.65
C LEU A 6 -7.87 -8.41 -25.79
N PHE A 7 -6.90 -9.30 -26.01
CA PHE A 7 -5.59 -9.28 -25.35
C PHE A 7 -4.80 -8.02 -25.68
N TYR A 8 -4.83 -7.55 -26.93
CA TYR A 8 -4.15 -6.30 -27.33
C TYR A 8 -4.82 -5.06 -26.72
N ALA A 9 -6.15 -4.95 -26.77
CA ALA A 9 -6.89 -3.87 -26.11
C ALA A 9 -6.63 -3.88 -24.60
N PHE A 10 -6.57 -5.06 -23.99
CA PHE A 10 -6.25 -5.27 -22.58
C PHE A 10 -4.81 -4.85 -22.23
N VAL A 11 -3.81 -5.23 -23.01
CA VAL A 11 -2.40 -4.82 -22.83
C VAL A 11 -2.28 -3.30 -22.96
N VAL A 12 -2.97 -2.70 -23.93
CA VAL A 12 -2.98 -1.24 -24.11
C VAL A 12 -3.65 -0.55 -22.92
N THR A 13 -4.80 -1.03 -22.43
CA THR A 13 -5.45 -0.48 -21.24
C THR A 13 -4.60 -0.64 -19.97
N CYS A 14 -3.93 -1.79 -19.79
CA CYS A 14 -2.99 -1.99 -18.68
C CYS A 14 -1.79 -1.05 -18.77
N ILE A 15 -1.24 -0.81 -19.97
CA ILE A 15 -0.19 0.20 -20.18
C ILE A 15 -0.71 1.60 -19.87
N PHE A 16 -1.95 1.95 -20.26
CA PHE A 16 -2.54 3.24 -19.94
C PHE A 16 -2.81 3.41 -18.43
N LEU A 17 -3.28 2.38 -17.73
CA LEU A 17 -3.48 2.40 -16.28
C LEU A 17 -2.15 2.43 -15.52
N LEU A 18 -1.15 1.68 -15.99
CA LEU A 18 0.22 1.74 -15.49
C LEU A 18 0.80 3.15 -15.67
N SER A 19 0.60 3.76 -16.84
CA SER A 19 0.99 5.16 -17.11
C SER A 19 0.20 6.18 -16.30
N ALA A 20 -1.05 5.90 -15.93
CA ALA A 20 -1.84 6.76 -15.04
C ALA A 20 -1.34 6.67 -13.57
N VAL A 21 -0.96 5.46 -13.12
CA VAL A 21 -0.37 5.25 -11.79
C VAL A 21 1.05 5.82 -11.73
N VAL A 22 1.86 5.65 -12.78
CA VAL A 22 3.19 6.27 -12.92
C VAL A 22 3.08 7.78 -13.08
N GLY A 23 2.11 8.27 -13.87
CA GLY A 23 1.85 9.70 -14.05
C GLY A 23 1.31 10.39 -12.80
N ALA A 24 0.71 9.64 -11.86
CA ALA A 24 0.35 10.18 -10.56
C ALA A 24 1.58 10.55 -9.71
N ASP A 25 2.76 9.99 -9.99
CA ASP A 25 4.02 10.41 -9.34
C ASP A 25 4.36 11.87 -9.66
N GLU A 26 3.97 12.38 -10.85
CA GLU A 26 4.17 13.79 -11.26
C GLU A 26 3.20 14.78 -10.59
N LEU A 27 2.09 14.31 -9.99
CA LEU A 27 1.11 15.15 -9.32
C LEU A 27 1.47 15.46 -7.85
N THR A 28 2.61 14.96 -7.37
CA THR A 28 3.12 15.33 -6.05
C THR A 28 3.78 16.71 -6.12
N PRO A 29 3.39 17.70 -5.28
CA PRO A 29 4.16 18.92 -5.19
C PRO A 29 5.56 18.56 -4.67
N ALA A 30 6.58 18.82 -5.48
CA ALA A 30 7.97 18.66 -5.11
C ALA A 30 8.30 19.60 -3.93
N TRP A 31 8.18 19.11 -2.70
CA TRP A 31 8.74 19.81 -1.56
C TRP A 31 10.25 19.61 -1.57
N THR A 32 10.98 20.66 -1.92
CA THR A 32 12.44 20.71 -1.80
C THR A 32 12.77 21.32 -0.42
N PRO A 33 13.43 20.58 0.49
CA PRO A 33 13.97 21.20 1.70
C PRO A 33 15.00 22.24 1.26
N SER A 34 14.74 23.51 1.54
CA SER A 34 15.73 24.57 1.36
C SER A 34 16.93 24.29 2.28
N ALA A 35 18.11 24.54 1.73
CA ALA A 35 19.40 24.11 2.24
C ALA A 35 19.63 24.31 3.75
N GLY A 36 20.01 23.21 4.41
CA GLY A 36 20.94 23.11 5.55
C GLY A 36 20.86 24.16 6.66
N PHE A 37 19.96 23.96 7.62
CA PHE A 37 20.10 24.59 8.94
C PHE A 37 20.88 23.66 9.88
N LYS A 38 22.08 24.06 10.29
CA LYS A 38 22.84 23.35 11.33
C LYS A 38 22.20 23.66 12.69
N THR A 39 21.63 22.66 13.34
CA THR A 39 21.10 22.80 14.70
C THR A 39 22.27 22.94 15.69
N ASN A 40 22.17 23.93 16.60
CA ASN A 40 23.11 24.08 17.71
C ASN A 40 22.60 23.20 18.87
N PRO A 41 23.42 22.30 19.47
CA PRO A 41 22.98 21.39 20.54
C PRO A 41 22.39 22.06 21.80
N GLN A 42 22.45 23.40 21.89
CA GLN A 42 21.92 24.19 23.01
C GLN A 42 20.47 24.67 22.79
N ASP A 43 19.89 24.49 21.60
CA ASP A 43 18.51 24.91 21.30
C ASP A 43 17.51 23.91 21.92
N ARG A 44 17.20 24.06 23.22
CA ARG A 44 16.20 23.22 23.90
C ARG A 44 14.78 23.70 23.62
N ALA A 45 13.90 22.76 23.27
CA ALA A 45 12.47 23.01 23.14
C ALA A 45 11.87 23.50 24.48
N VAL A 46 11.06 24.56 24.45
CA VAL A 46 10.33 25.10 25.60
C VAL A 46 9.14 24.20 25.93
N PRO A 47 8.91 23.80 27.21
CA PRO A 47 7.78 22.94 27.59
C PRO A 47 6.44 23.63 27.34
N GLY A 48 5.48 22.93 26.71
CA GLY A 48 4.08 23.38 26.55
C GLY A 48 3.61 23.68 25.12
N ARG A 49 4.41 23.38 24.08
CA ARG A 49 3.97 23.52 22.68
C ARG A 49 3.36 22.21 22.16
N THR A 50 2.19 22.30 21.54
CA THR A 50 1.48 21.18 20.89
C THR A 50 2.30 20.66 19.72
N LEU A 51 2.63 19.37 19.73
CA LEU A 51 3.22 18.67 18.59
C LEU A 51 2.12 18.46 17.54
N GLU A 52 2.27 19.03 16.34
CA GLU A 52 1.36 18.77 15.23
C GLU A 52 1.95 17.64 14.38
N THR A 53 1.31 16.47 14.42
CA THR A 53 1.68 15.33 13.57
C THR A 53 1.07 15.51 12.20
N TYR A 54 1.92 15.59 11.17
CA TYR A 54 1.52 15.68 9.78
C TYR A 54 1.80 14.35 9.07
N TYR A 55 0.81 13.82 8.37
CA TYR A 55 0.91 12.57 7.61
C TYR A 55 1.27 12.86 6.16
N VAL A 56 2.30 12.21 5.64
CA VAL A 56 2.73 12.34 4.24
C VAL A 56 3.49 11.11 3.79
N TYR A 57 3.27 10.65 2.56
CA TYR A 57 4.07 9.58 2.00
C TYR A 57 5.40 10.10 1.45
N THR A 58 6.50 9.52 1.91
CA THR A 58 7.86 9.81 1.45
C THR A 58 8.44 8.60 0.74
N ASP A 59 8.95 8.84 -0.46
CA ASP A 59 9.53 7.79 -1.28
C ASP A 59 11.01 7.65 -0.94
N ARG A 60 11.46 6.41 -0.76
CA ARG A 60 12.88 6.10 -0.57
C ARG A 60 13.26 4.81 -1.27
N ASN A 61 14.57 4.61 -1.38
CA ASN A 61 15.12 3.36 -1.86
C ASN A 61 15.14 2.30 -0.75
N HIS A 62 14.89 1.05 -1.12
CA HIS A 62 14.90 -0.10 -0.21
C HIS A 62 16.07 -1.01 -0.55
N ARG A 63 16.73 -1.53 0.49
CA ARG A 63 17.73 -2.58 0.31
C ARG A 63 17.04 -3.90 0.00
N PRO A 64 17.67 -4.82 -0.75
CA PRO A 64 17.08 -6.13 -1.05
C PRO A 64 16.63 -6.93 0.17
N LYS A 65 17.34 -6.80 1.30
CA LYS A 65 16.96 -7.43 2.58
C LYS A 65 15.64 -6.90 3.14
N GLU A 66 15.37 -5.60 2.96
CA GLU A 66 14.13 -4.97 3.40
C GLU A 66 12.97 -5.41 2.51
N ILE A 67 13.19 -5.43 1.20
CA ILE A 67 12.23 -5.95 0.21
C ILE A 67 11.84 -7.39 0.54
N GLY A 68 12.83 -8.27 0.76
CA GLY A 68 12.57 -9.66 1.12
C GLY A 68 11.85 -9.81 2.46
N LYS A 69 12.16 -8.95 3.45
CA LYS A 69 11.47 -8.94 4.75
C LYS A 69 10.01 -8.49 4.59
N ASP A 70 9.76 -7.38 3.91
CA ASP A 70 8.43 -6.83 3.73
C ASP A 70 7.53 -7.81 2.94
N LEU A 71 8.08 -8.42 1.88
CA LEU A 71 7.41 -9.47 1.12
C LEU A 71 7.13 -10.72 1.97
N GLY A 72 8.11 -11.17 2.76
CA GLY A 72 7.96 -12.32 3.65
C GLY A 72 6.91 -12.11 4.74
N ILE A 73 6.79 -10.88 5.27
CA ILE A 73 5.74 -10.51 6.22
C ILE A 73 4.37 -10.63 5.55
N ILE A 74 4.16 -10.01 4.39
CA ILE A 74 2.90 -10.09 3.66
C ILE A 74 2.56 -11.54 3.32
N TYR A 75 3.54 -12.28 2.81
CA TYR A 75 3.36 -13.68 2.45
C TYR A 75 2.93 -14.54 3.66
N GLY A 76 3.62 -14.38 4.80
CA GLY A 76 3.26 -15.08 6.03
C GLY A 76 1.89 -14.67 6.58
N LEU A 77 1.56 -13.38 6.53
CA LEU A 77 0.24 -12.87 6.92
C LEU A 77 -0.87 -13.41 6.03
N SER A 78 -0.64 -13.55 4.72
CA SER A 78 -1.61 -14.12 3.78
C SER A 78 -2.01 -15.55 4.15
N TRP A 79 -1.04 -16.39 4.54
CA TRP A 79 -1.29 -17.75 5.02
C TRP A 79 -2.14 -17.82 6.29
N VAL A 80 -2.08 -16.79 7.13
CA VAL A 80 -2.90 -16.69 8.36
C VAL A 80 -4.26 -16.04 8.06
N ALA A 81 -4.28 -14.99 7.24
CA ALA A 81 -5.48 -14.24 6.93
C ALA A 81 -6.49 -15.06 6.12
N TYR A 82 -6.02 -15.80 5.11
CA TYR A 82 -6.90 -16.60 4.24
C TYR A 82 -7.84 -17.57 4.99
N PRO A 83 -7.35 -18.46 5.89
CA PRO A 83 -8.23 -19.33 6.65
C PRO A 83 -9.10 -18.60 7.68
N LEU A 84 -8.71 -17.41 8.12
CA LEU A 84 -9.51 -16.60 9.04
C LEU A 84 -10.65 -15.87 8.33
N THR A 85 -10.43 -15.40 7.10
CA THR A 85 -11.45 -14.71 6.30
C THR A 85 -12.36 -15.67 5.55
N GLN A 86 -11.88 -16.86 5.22
CA GLN A 86 -12.64 -17.89 4.49
C GLN A 86 -12.61 -19.27 5.17
N PRO A 87 -13.06 -19.40 6.43
CA PRO A 87 -12.95 -20.63 7.19
C PRO A 87 -13.74 -21.79 6.55
N ASP A 88 -14.91 -21.51 5.98
CA ASP A 88 -15.75 -22.53 5.34
C ASP A 88 -15.14 -23.04 4.03
N THR A 89 -14.56 -22.16 3.21
CA THR A 89 -13.86 -22.52 1.96
C THR A 89 -12.67 -23.41 2.28
N VAL A 90 -11.84 -23.01 3.24
CA VAL A 90 -10.67 -23.79 3.69
C VAL A 90 -11.06 -25.14 4.26
N ARG A 91 -12.14 -25.20 5.06
CA ARG A 91 -12.60 -26.45 5.68
C ARG A 91 -13.25 -27.42 4.68
N ASN A 92 -14.04 -26.91 3.74
CA ASN A 92 -14.87 -27.74 2.86
C ASN A 92 -14.20 -28.04 1.52
N LYS A 93 -13.44 -27.09 0.96
CA LYS A 93 -12.77 -27.24 -0.34
C LYS A 93 -11.27 -27.53 -0.22
N GLY A 94 -10.66 -27.24 0.93
CA GLY A 94 -9.23 -27.31 1.14
C GLY A 94 -8.68 -28.70 1.40
N SER A 95 -7.62 -29.10 0.69
CA SER A 95 -6.84 -30.29 1.03
C SER A 95 -5.45 -30.28 0.39
N TRP A 96 -4.48 -30.96 1.01
CA TRP A 96 -3.13 -31.10 0.46
C TRP A 96 -3.05 -31.87 -0.86
N LEU A 97 -3.99 -32.79 -1.10
CA LEU A 97 -4.10 -33.46 -2.40
C LEU A 97 -4.51 -32.49 -3.51
N LYS A 98 -5.46 -31.61 -3.19
CA LYS A 98 -5.92 -30.56 -4.09
C LYS A 98 -4.84 -29.52 -4.33
N TYR A 99 -4.16 -29.07 -3.27
CA TYR A 99 -2.98 -28.20 -3.37
C TYR A 99 -1.97 -28.71 -4.40
N ARG A 100 -1.56 -29.99 -4.27
CA ARG A 100 -0.59 -30.60 -5.19
C ARG A 100 -1.14 -30.70 -6.62
N HIS A 101 -2.45 -30.88 -6.78
CA HIS A 101 -3.09 -30.91 -8.09
C HIS A 101 -3.12 -29.53 -8.74
N ASN A 102 -3.49 -28.51 -7.98
CA ASN A 102 -3.66 -27.13 -8.44
C ASN A 102 -2.30 -26.44 -8.71
N PHE A 103 -1.23 -26.86 -8.03
CA PHE A 103 0.09 -26.26 -8.16
C PHE A 103 0.57 -26.24 -9.62
N GLY A 104 0.79 -25.03 -10.17
CA GLY A 104 1.24 -24.81 -11.54
C GLY A 104 0.12 -24.86 -12.60
N GLN A 105 -1.13 -25.09 -12.20
CA GLN A 105 -2.29 -24.94 -13.08
C GLN A 105 -2.80 -23.50 -13.03
N VAL A 106 -3.32 -23.04 -14.17
CA VAL A 106 -3.89 -21.70 -14.33
C VAL A 106 -5.17 -21.83 -15.12
N VAL A 107 -6.26 -21.26 -14.59
CA VAL A 107 -7.58 -21.28 -15.24
C VAL A 107 -8.08 -19.85 -15.45
N PHE A 108 -8.95 -19.68 -16.43
CA PHE A 108 -9.78 -18.47 -16.44
C PHE A 108 -10.78 -18.58 -15.30
N ASP A 109 -10.91 -17.48 -14.57
CA ASP A 109 -11.69 -17.37 -13.36
C ASP A 109 -13.11 -17.97 -13.46
N GLN A 110 -13.56 -18.58 -12.36
CA GLN A 110 -14.90 -19.12 -12.16
C GLN A 110 -15.61 -18.53 -10.93
N ASP A 111 -15.06 -17.46 -10.34
CA ASP A 111 -15.61 -16.83 -9.16
C ASP A 111 -16.85 -15.98 -9.45
N GLU A 112 -17.65 -15.79 -8.40
CA GLU A 112 -18.79 -14.89 -8.45
C GLU A 112 -18.33 -13.44 -8.67
N PRO A 113 -18.98 -12.65 -9.54
CA PRO A 113 -18.55 -11.29 -9.89
C PRO A 113 -18.28 -10.36 -8.70
N PHE A 114 -18.90 -10.61 -7.55
CA PHE A 114 -18.65 -9.85 -6.32
C PHE A 114 -17.18 -9.89 -5.87
N TRP A 115 -16.51 -11.04 -5.97
CA TRP A 115 -15.12 -11.18 -5.54
C TRP A 115 -14.20 -10.32 -6.42
N ASN A 116 -14.34 -10.42 -7.74
CA ASN A 116 -13.48 -9.74 -8.71
C ASN A 116 -13.65 -8.22 -8.68
N TRP A 117 -14.86 -7.73 -8.41
CA TRP A 117 -15.14 -6.29 -8.46
C TRP A 117 -14.98 -5.58 -7.13
N PHE A 118 -15.00 -6.31 -6.01
CA PHE A 118 -14.90 -5.69 -4.68
C PHE A 118 -13.75 -6.26 -3.87
N VAL A 119 -13.73 -7.57 -3.62
CA VAL A 119 -12.75 -8.15 -2.69
C VAL A 119 -11.34 -8.11 -3.24
N HIS A 120 -11.13 -8.47 -4.50
CA HIS A 120 -9.81 -8.41 -5.14
C HIS A 120 -9.27 -6.97 -5.21
N PRO A 121 -10.04 -5.97 -5.71
CA PRO A 121 -9.60 -4.58 -5.68
C PRO A 121 -9.33 -4.05 -4.26
N ILE A 122 -10.18 -4.36 -3.27
CA ILE A 122 -9.95 -3.92 -1.89
C ILE A 122 -8.66 -4.57 -1.34
N SER A 123 -8.49 -5.88 -1.50
CA SER A 123 -7.30 -6.60 -1.02
C SER A 123 -6.02 -6.08 -1.69
N GLY A 124 -6.05 -5.89 -3.01
CA GLY A 124 -4.95 -5.30 -3.76
C GLY A 124 -4.63 -3.87 -3.33
N SER A 125 -5.64 -3.07 -2.97
CA SER A 125 -5.43 -1.72 -2.45
C SER A 125 -4.71 -1.71 -1.12
N GLN A 126 -5.01 -2.66 -0.24
CA GLN A 126 -4.34 -2.77 1.06
C GLN A 126 -2.89 -3.28 0.91
N LEU A 127 -2.63 -4.20 -0.05
CA LEU A 127 -1.27 -4.59 -0.40
C LEU A 127 -0.47 -3.39 -0.91
N PHE A 128 -1.04 -2.60 -1.83
CA PHE A 128 -0.43 -1.38 -2.34
C PHE A 128 -0.12 -0.40 -1.21
N LEU A 129 -1.11 -0.09 -0.35
CA LEU A 129 -0.97 0.84 0.76
C LEU A 129 0.03 0.39 1.82
N TYR A 130 0.16 -0.92 2.05
CA TYR A 130 1.22 -1.47 2.90
C TYR A 130 2.59 -1.10 2.36
N TYR A 131 2.88 -1.36 1.09
CA TYR A 131 4.18 -1.00 0.52
C TYR A 131 4.39 0.53 0.48
N ARG A 132 3.34 1.31 0.19
CA ARG A 132 3.41 2.77 0.31
C ARG A 132 3.77 3.19 1.74
N ALA A 133 3.16 2.60 2.76
CA ALA A 133 3.42 2.90 4.16
C ALA A 133 4.86 2.59 4.59
N ARG A 134 5.49 1.62 3.91
CA ARG A 134 6.90 1.25 4.07
C ARG A 134 7.85 2.14 3.24
N GLY A 135 7.34 3.17 2.57
CA GLY A 135 8.13 4.18 1.83
C GLY A 135 8.46 3.83 0.37
N TYR A 136 7.86 2.77 -0.19
CA TYR A 136 8.07 2.41 -1.61
C TYR A 136 7.36 3.44 -2.50
N SER A 137 7.97 3.86 -3.61
CA SER A 137 7.28 4.66 -4.64
C SER A 137 6.02 3.96 -5.16
N ARG A 138 5.08 4.66 -5.79
CA ARG A 138 3.83 4.04 -6.27
C ARG A 138 4.08 2.95 -7.30
N SER A 139 5.01 3.19 -8.22
CA SER A 139 5.46 2.19 -9.18
C SER A 139 6.04 0.94 -8.51
N SER A 140 6.91 1.13 -7.50
CA SER A 140 7.49 0.02 -6.74
C SER A 140 6.45 -0.70 -5.89
N ALA A 141 5.51 0.03 -5.28
CA ALA A 141 4.41 -0.51 -4.48
C ALA A 141 3.45 -1.34 -5.33
N LEU A 142 3.13 -0.90 -6.55
CA LEU A 142 2.38 -1.69 -7.53
C LEU A 142 3.13 -2.97 -7.90
N GLY A 143 4.44 -2.88 -8.18
CA GLY A 143 5.26 -4.06 -8.47
C GLY A 143 5.28 -5.06 -7.31
N MET A 144 5.42 -4.57 -6.08
CA MET A 144 5.40 -5.41 -4.89
C MET A 144 4.01 -5.99 -4.59
N ALA A 145 2.94 -5.23 -4.82
CA ALA A 145 1.57 -5.73 -4.74
C ALA A 145 1.34 -6.83 -5.77
N PHE A 146 1.81 -6.65 -7.01
CA PHE A 146 1.74 -7.68 -8.06
C PHE A 146 2.44 -8.98 -7.67
N ILE A 147 3.68 -8.89 -7.15
CA ILE A 147 4.42 -10.07 -6.68
C ILE A 147 3.68 -10.74 -5.51
N SER A 148 3.14 -9.95 -4.58
CA SER A 148 2.41 -10.47 -3.41
C SER A 148 1.12 -11.17 -3.81
N SER A 149 0.34 -10.57 -4.70
CA SER A 149 -0.88 -11.18 -5.25
C SER A 149 -0.53 -12.46 -6.02
N THR A 150 0.51 -12.44 -6.87
CA THR A 150 0.95 -13.63 -7.59
C THR A 150 1.34 -14.77 -6.64
N LEU A 151 2.09 -14.47 -5.58
CA LEU A 151 2.42 -15.47 -4.56
C LEU A 151 1.16 -16.01 -3.87
N PHE A 152 0.22 -15.14 -3.51
CA PHE A 152 -1.05 -15.56 -2.91
C PHE A 152 -1.81 -16.54 -3.80
N GLU A 153 -2.05 -16.17 -5.05
CA GLU A 153 -2.75 -16.98 -6.05
C GLU A 153 -2.09 -18.36 -6.21
N PHE A 154 -0.78 -18.39 -6.44
CA PHE A 154 -0.07 -19.64 -6.76
C PHE A 154 0.34 -20.49 -5.57
N THR A 155 0.17 -20.01 -4.33
CA THR A 155 0.64 -20.76 -3.16
C THR A 155 -0.33 -20.77 -1.98
N VAL A 156 -1.14 -19.74 -1.76
CA VAL A 156 -2.08 -19.73 -0.62
C VAL A 156 -3.44 -20.26 -1.09
N GLU A 157 -3.99 -19.64 -2.13
CA GLU A 157 -5.33 -19.97 -2.64
C GLU A 157 -5.38 -21.35 -3.30
N ILE A 158 -4.26 -21.82 -3.86
CA ILE A 158 -4.20 -23.18 -4.43
C ILE A 158 -4.55 -24.31 -3.46
N TYR A 159 -4.56 -24.02 -2.16
CA TYR A 159 -5.05 -24.97 -1.16
C TYR A 159 -6.52 -25.36 -1.37
N THR A 160 -7.33 -24.45 -1.90
CA THR A 160 -8.79 -24.59 -2.07
C THR A 160 -9.21 -24.56 -3.53
N GLU A 161 -8.64 -23.69 -4.36
CA GLU A 161 -9.08 -23.39 -5.73
C GLU A 161 -7.89 -23.30 -6.70
N THR A 162 -8.09 -23.32 -8.02
CA THR A 162 -6.95 -23.24 -8.96
C THR A 162 -6.64 -21.77 -9.25
N ALA A 163 -5.36 -21.40 -9.34
CA ALA A 163 -4.95 -20.02 -9.59
C ALA A 163 -5.63 -19.43 -10.83
N SER A 164 -6.10 -18.19 -10.69
CA SER A 164 -6.90 -17.51 -11.70
C SER A 164 -6.05 -16.52 -12.51
N VAL A 165 -6.14 -16.59 -13.84
CA VAL A 165 -5.47 -15.61 -14.73
C VAL A 165 -5.97 -14.19 -14.45
N GLN A 166 -7.25 -14.04 -14.09
CA GLN A 166 -7.85 -12.72 -13.94
C GLN A 166 -7.30 -12.03 -12.70
N ASP A 167 -7.21 -12.76 -11.60
CA ASP A 167 -6.81 -12.20 -10.32
C ASP A 167 -5.33 -11.83 -10.28
N LEU A 168 -4.49 -12.49 -11.10
CA LEU A 168 -3.09 -12.12 -11.29
C LEU A 168 -2.88 -10.68 -11.77
N TYR A 169 -3.84 -10.09 -12.50
CA TYR A 169 -3.73 -8.71 -12.95
C TYR A 169 -4.79 -7.79 -12.33
N GLN A 170 -6.03 -8.25 -12.15
CA GLN A 170 -7.12 -7.42 -11.64
C GLN A 170 -6.83 -6.98 -10.22
N THR A 171 -6.43 -7.93 -9.36
CA THR A 171 -6.10 -7.66 -7.95
C THR A 171 -5.05 -6.56 -7.81
N PRO A 172 -3.82 -6.69 -8.36
CA PRO A 172 -2.80 -5.66 -8.17
C PRO A 172 -3.09 -4.35 -8.93
N ILE A 173 -3.66 -4.41 -10.14
CA ILE A 173 -3.86 -3.20 -10.96
C ILE A 173 -5.05 -2.38 -10.44
N LEU A 174 -6.23 -2.98 -10.32
CA LEU A 174 -7.41 -2.28 -9.79
C LEU A 174 -7.20 -1.92 -8.33
N GLY A 175 -6.51 -2.78 -7.59
CA GLY A 175 -6.09 -2.50 -6.23
C GLY A 175 -5.19 -1.28 -6.11
N ALA A 176 -4.16 -1.13 -6.96
CA ALA A 176 -3.32 0.06 -6.93
C ALA A 176 -4.09 1.34 -7.27
N VAL A 177 -5.00 1.30 -8.26
CA VAL A 177 -5.85 2.45 -8.59
C VAL A 177 -6.70 2.87 -7.39
N LEU A 178 -7.39 1.92 -6.76
CA LEU A 178 -8.16 2.17 -5.54
C LEU A 178 -7.26 2.65 -4.39
N GLY A 179 -6.09 2.04 -4.25
CA GLY A 179 -5.08 2.35 -3.24
C GLY A 179 -4.58 3.79 -3.34
N VAL A 180 -4.34 4.32 -4.54
CA VAL A 180 -4.00 5.73 -4.76
C VAL A 180 -5.15 6.64 -4.32
N GLY A 181 -6.39 6.28 -4.62
CA GLY A 181 -7.57 7.03 -4.14
C GLY A 181 -7.67 7.05 -2.61
N ILE A 182 -7.44 5.90 -1.97
CA ILE A 182 -7.43 5.77 -0.51
C ILE A 182 -6.25 6.56 0.09
N GLU A 183 -5.06 6.51 -0.51
CA GLU A 183 -3.87 7.28 -0.10
C GLU A 183 -4.21 8.77 0.02
N TYR A 184 -4.68 9.39 -1.08
CA TYR A 184 -5.03 10.80 -1.08
C TYR A 184 -6.16 11.14 -0.10
N THR A 185 -7.22 10.33 -0.07
CA THR A 185 -8.37 10.57 0.80
C THR A 185 -7.98 10.46 2.27
N SER A 186 -7.19 9.44 2.63
CA SER A 186 -6.71 9.22 3.99
C SER A 186 -5.83 10.39 4.46
N LEU A 187 -4.88 10.85 3.64
CA LEU A 187 -4.04 12.00 4.00
C LEU A 187 -4.87 13.28 4.20
N ALA A 188 -5.84 13.55 3.33
CA ALA A 188 -6.72 14.71 3.48
C ALA A 188 -7.52 14.66 4.79
N LEU A 189 -8.01 13.47 5.15
CA LEU A 189 -8.75 13.24 6.38
C LEU A 189 -7.86 13.35 7.63
N LEU A 190 -6.68 12.74 7.61
CA LEU A 190 -5.71 12.75 8.72
C LEU A 190 -5.17 14.15 9.01
N ASN A 191 -4.93 14.93 7.96
CA ASN A 191 -4.42 16.30 8.07
C ASN A 191 -5.53 17.36 8.18
N SER A 192 -6.80 16.96 8.33
CA SER A 192 -7.94 17.88 8.39
C SER A 192 -8.04 18.67 9.71
N GLY A 193 -7.34 18.23 10.77
CA GLY A 193 -7.49 18.76 12.13
C GLY A 193 -8.81 18.40 12.83
N ASN A 194 -9.72 17.67 12.16
CA ASN A 194 -10.98 17.21 12.72
C ASN A 194 -10.82 15.79 13.29
N PRO A 195 -11.16 15.53 14.58
CA PRO A 195 -11.12 14.18 15.16
C PRO A 195 -11.87 13.11 14.37
N PHE A 196 -13.02 13.45 13.76
CA PHE A 196 -13.75 12.53 12.90
C PHE A 196 -13.01 12.24 11.60
N GLY A 197 -12.39 13.26 11.00
CA GLY A 197 -11.54 13.10 9.83
C GLY A 197 -10.38 12.16 10.15
N ILE A 198 -9.67 12.40 11.25
CA ILE A 198 -8.56 11.56 11.71
C ILE A 198 -9.01 10.11 11.89
N PHE A 199 -10.14 9.87 12.56
CA PHE A 199 -10.69 8.53 12.74
C PHE A 199 -10.95 7.83 11.40
N PHE A 200 -11.65 8.47 10.48
CA PHE A 200 -11.97 7.85 9.18
C PHE A 200 -10.74 7.70 8.29
N GLY A 201 -9.77 8.61 8.37
CA GLY A 201 -8.51 8.53 7.65
C GLY A 201 -7.70 7.30 8.03
N HIS A 202 -7.68 6.95 9.33
CA HIS A 202 -7.12 5.71 9.82
C HIS A 202 -7.97 4.48 9.46
N LEU A 203 -9.30 4.60 9.48
CA LEU A 203 -10.20 3.48 9.19
C LEU A 203 -10.02 2.97 7.75
N ILE A 204 -9.96 3.86 6.78
CA ILE A 204 -9.82 3.48 5.36
C ILE A 204 -8.40 3.06 4.99
N ASN A 205 -7.41 3.49 5.77
CA ASN A 205 -5.99 3.22 5.57
C ASN A 205 -5.34 2.83 6.89
N PRO A 206 -5.61 1.61 7.39
CA PRO A 206 -5.15 1.17 8.70
C PRO A 206 -3.63 1.13 8.82
N CYS A 207 -2.90 1.04 7.70
CA CYS A 207 -1.43 1.10 7.68
C CYS A 207 -0.87 2.34 8.39
N THR A 208 -1.61 3.45 8.40
CA THR A 208 -1.23 4.71 9.07
C THR A 208 -1.19 4.63 10.61
N LEU A 209 -1.86 3.63 11.20
CA LEU A 209 -1.85 3.39 12.64
C LEU A 209 -0.59 2.67 13.12
N PHE A 210 0.11 1.96 12.23
CA PHE A 210 1.20 1.10 12.64
C PHE A 210 2.53 1.86 12.79
N PRO A 211 3.44 1.36 13.64
CA PRO A 211 4.77 1.97 13.81
C PRO A 211 5.66 1.89 12.57
N PHE A 212 5.38 0.97 11.64
CA PHE A 212 6.15 0.83 10.40
C PHE A 212 5.79 1.88 9.34
N PHE A 213 4.82 2.76 9.63
CA PHE A 213 4.44 3.87 8.77
C PHE A 213 5.49 4.97 8.89
N GLU A 214 6.45 4.99 7.98
CA GLU A 214 7.65 5.84 7.98
C GLU A 214 7.36 7.31 7.59
N ASN A 215 6.08 7.70 7.65
CA ASN A 215 5.47 8.77 6.87
C ASN A 215 4.77 9.81 7.78
N LYS A 216 5.26 9.91 9.02
CA LYS A 216 4.82 10.90 10.02
C LYS A 216 5.92 11.95 10.18
N ILE A 217 5.58 13.20 9.91
CA ILE A 217 6.43 14.34 10.21
C ILE A 217 5.85 15.03 11.43
N ILE A 218 6.66 15.19 12.47
CA ILE A 218 6.28 15.96 13.65
C ILE A 218 6.75 17.39 13.41
N LEU A 219 5.79 18.31 13.27
CA LEU A 219 6.03 19.73 13.13
C LEU A 219 6.03 20.35 14.52
N THR A 220 7.19 20.86 14.94
CA THR A 220 7.32 21.59 16.21
C THR A 220 7.53 23.07 15.89
N PRO A 221 6.51 23.94 16.06
CA PRO A 221 6.70 25.37 15.95
C PRO A 221 7.66 25.82 17.05
N THR A 222 8.73 26.52 16.69
CA THR A 222 9.68 27.09 17.64
C THR A 222 9.84 28.59 17.49
N VAL A 223 9.97 29.29 18.61
CA VAL A 223 10.42 30.68 18.63
C VAL A 223 11.82 30.65 19.20
N PHE A 224 12.80 31.00 18.37
CA PHE A 224 14.20 31.10 18.79
C PHE A 224 14.38 32.32 19.71
N GLU A 225 15.44 32.34 20.55
CA GLU A 225 15.74 33.44 21.49
C GLU A 225 15.72 34.83 20.84
N ASN A 226 16.05 34.92 19.55
CA ASN A 226 16.05 36.16 18.77
C ASN A 226 14.64 36.61 18.31
N LYS A 227 13.56 36.00 18.82
CA LYS A 227 12.16 36.22 18.41
C LYS A 227 11.89 35.92 16.93
N ILE A 228 12.78 35.18 16.28
CA ILE A 228 12.58 34.69 14.92
C ILE A 228 11.67 33.46 15.00
N PRO A 229 10.49 33.47 14.35
CA PRO A 229 9.68 32.27 14.24
C PRO A 229 10.41 31.24 13.36
N GLY A 230 10.42 29.99 13.80
CA GLY A 230 11.03 28.87 13.10
C GLY A 230 10.20 27.60 13.21
N LEU A 231 10.51 26.63 12.37
CA LEU A 231 9.87 25.33 12.36
C LEU A 231 10.95 24.25 12.45
N ILE A 232 10.83 23.37 13.45
CA ILE A 232 11.68 22.19 13.54
C ILE A 232 10.90 21.02 12.95
N PHE A 233 11.53 20.35 11.98
CA PHE A 233 11.03 19.11 11.41
C PHE A 233 11.73 17.94 12.11
N ALA A 234 10.96 17.07 12.75
CA ALA A 234 11.44 15.77 13.19
C ALA A 234 10.70 14.70 12.39
N GLY A 235 11.44 13.98 11.55
CA GLY A 235 10.94 12.76 10.90
C GLY A 235 11.36 11.55 11.71
N GLU A 236 10.44 10.62 11.94
CA GLU A 236 10.79 9.26 12.35
C GLU A 236 11.22 8.51 11.08
N PHE A 237 12.54 8.38 10.86
CA PHE A 237 13.13 7.65 9.74
C PHE A 237 13.56 6.23 10.16
#